data_AF-A0A2I0W301-F1
#
_entry.id   AF-A0A2I0W301-F1
#
_cell.length_a   1.000
_cell.length_b   1.000
_cell.length_c   1.000
_cell.angle_alpha   90.00
_cell.angle_beta   90.00
_cell.angle_gamma   90.00
#
_symmetry.space_group_name_H-M   'P 1'
#
loop_
_entity.id
_entity.type
_entity.pdbx_description
1 polymer ?
#
loop_
_entity_poly.entity_id
_entity_poly.type
_entity_poly.pdbx_seq_one_letter_code
_entity_poly.pdbx_strand_id
1 'polypeptide(L)' 'MEEILDKKRRLRDFETLLLTKECSAILQKKLPQKLKDPSSFVISMVIGDKFYGRTLCDL' A
#
# COMPACT_ATOMS: atom_id res chain seq x y z
N MET A 1 13.72 -18.06 -37.09
CA MET A 1 13.68 -18.28 -35.62
C MET A 1 13.66 -16.97 -34.86
N GLU A 2 14.54 -16.02 -35.18
CA GLU A 2 14.62 -14.69 -34.56
C GLU A 2 13.27 -13.95 -34.47
N GLU A 3 12.48 -13.90 -35.55
CA GLU A 3 11.16 -13.24 -35.52
C GLU A 3 10.17 -13.85 -34.51
N ILE A 4 10.23 -15.17 -34.31
CA ILE A 4 9.32 -15.87 -33.40
C ILE A 4 9.71 -15.53 -31.95
N LEU A 5 11.01 -15.45 -31.67
CA LEU A 5 11.53 -15.05 -30.36
C LEU A 5 11.18 -13.59 -30.05
N ASP A 6 11.31 -12.69 -31.03
CA ASP A 6 10.98 -11.28 -30.87
C ASP A 6 9.47 -11.07 -30.62
N LYS A 7 8.61 -11.75 -31.39
CA LYS A 7 7.15 -11.74 -31.17
C LYS A 7 6.79 -12.26 -29.78
N LYS A 8 7.42 -13.35 -29.32
CA LYS A 8 7.20 -13.91 -27.97
C LYS A 8 7.62 -12.93 -26.88
N ARG A 9 8.70 -12.17 -27.08
CA ARG A 9 9.13 -11.13 -26.13
C ARG A 9 8.11 -10.01 -26.05
N ARG A 10 7.70 -9.45 -27.20
CA ARG A 10 6.70 -8.38 -27.27
C ARG A 10 5.37 -8.76 -26.65
N LEU A 11 4.92 -10.01 -26.83
CA LEU A 11 3.69 -10.52 -26.20
C LEU A 11 3.79 -10.52 -24.67
N ARG A 12 4.90 -11.00 -24.11
CA ARG A 12 5.13 -10.97 -22.66
C ARG A 12 5.25 -9.57 -22.10
N ASP A 13 5.93 -8.68 -22.83
CA ASP A 13 6.06 -7.27 -22.44
C ASP A 13 4.68 -6.60 -22.41
N PHE A 14 3.83 -6.87 -23.41
CA PHE A 14 2.47 -6.35 -23.47
C PHE A 14 1.59 -6.89 -22.34
N GLU A 15 1.66 -8.19 -22.06
CA GLU A 15 0.95 -8.82 -20.94
C GLU A 15 1.38 -8.20 -19.59
N THR A 16 2.68 -7.99 -19.40
CA THR A 16 3.24 -7.36 -18.19
C THR A 16 2.76 -5.91 -18.05
N LEU A 17 2.74 -5.16 -19.14
CA LEU A 17 2.22 -3.78 -19.15
C LEU A 17 0.74 -3.72 -18.83
N LEU A 18 -0.06 -4.67 -19.34
CA LEU A 18 -1.49 -4.76 -19.05
C LEU A 18 -1.72 -5.05 -17.56
N LEU A 19 -1.07 -6.09 -17.03
CA LEU A 19 -1.12 -6.43 -15.60
C LEU A 19 -0.71 -5.24 -14.71
N THR A 20 0.35 -4.53 -15.08
CA THR A 20 0.82 -3.36 -14.31
C THR A 20 -0.24 -2.26 -14.29
N LYS A 21 -0.91 -2.00 -15.42
CA LYS A 21 -2.00 -1.03 -15.51
C LYS A 21 -3.21 -1.44 -14.69
N GLU A 22 -3.62 -2.71 -14.77
CA GLU A 22 -4.74 -3.25 -13.99
C GLU A 22 -4.47 -3.18 -12.50
N CYS A 23 -3.29 -3.64 -12.06
CA CYS A 23 -2.86 -3.56 -10.66
C CYS A 23 -2.80 -2.11 -10.17
N SER A 24 -2.27 -1.19 -10.98
CA SER A 24 -2.23 0.24 -10.63
C SER A 24 -3.63 0.83 -10.50
N ALA A 25 -4.55 0.50 -11.40
CA ALA A 25 -5.93 0.96 -11.33
C ALA A 25 -6.67 0.40 -10.10
N ILE A 26 -6.41 -0.86 -9.73
CA ILE A 26 -6.95 -1.47 -8.50
C ILE A 26 -6.41 -0.76 -7.26
N LEU A 27 -5.10 -0.54 -7.21
CA LEU A 27 -4.44 0.16 -6.12
C LEU A 27 -4.98 1.59 -5.97
N GLN A 28 -5.09 2.35 -7.07
CA GLN A 28 -5.66 3.70 -7.04
C GLN A 28 -7.12 3.73 -6.59
N LYS A 29 -7.93 2.73 -6.95
CA LYS A 29 -9.36 2.67 -6.55
C LYS A 29 -9.57 2.31 -5.08
N LYS A 30 -8.63 1.61 -4.44
CA LYS A 30 -8.82 1.02 -3.10
C LYS A 30 -7.80 1.47 -2.06
N LEU A 31 -6.75 2.21 -2.42
CA LEU A 31 -5.84 2.75 -1.45
C LEU A 31 -6.59 3.82 -0.64
N PRO A 32 -6.90 3.57 0.65
CA PRO A 32 -7.34 4.65 1.51
C PRO A 32 -6.25 5.74 1.45
N GLN A 33 -6.65 7.01 1.44
CA GLN A 33 -5.71 8.11 1.70
C GLN A 33 -4.83 7.66 2.86
N LYS A 34 -3.49 7.69 2.69
CA LYS A 34 -2.56 7.33 3.76
C LYS A 34 -3.11 7.94 5.04
N LEU A 35 -3.58 7.08 5.95
CA LEU A 35 -3.83 7.51 7.32
C LEU A 35 -2.51 8.12 7.77
N LYS A 36 -2.56 9.36 8.29
CA LYS A 36 -1.39 10.02 8.88
C LYS A 36 -0.62 8.98 9.68
N ASP A 37 0.70 8.96 9.54
CA ASP A 37 1.55 7.96 10.16
C ASP A 37 1.07 7.64 11.59
N PRO A 38 0.81 6.37 11.92
CA PRO A 38 0.43 5.98 13.27
C PRO A 38 1.57 6.15 14.28
N SER A 39 2.75 6.65 13.87
CA SER A 39 3.86 6.96 14.77
C SER A 39 3.49 7.95 15.89
N SER A 40 2.30 8.54 15.85
CA SER A 40 1.71 9.30 16.94
C SER A 40 0.20 9.08 17.00
N PHE A 41 -0.25 7.83 17.20
CA PHE A 41 -1.63 7.65 17.66
C PHE A 41 -1.70 7.97 19.16
N VAL A 42 -2.64 8.84 19.51
CA VAL A 42 -2.88 9.23 20.89
C VAL A 42 -3.84 8.21 21.49
N ILE A 43 -3.35 7.36 22.40
CA ILE A 43 -4.21 6.49 23.20
C ILE A 43 -4.57 7.23 24.49
N SER A 44 -5.84 7.18 24.88
CA SER A 44 -6.24 7.48 26.25
C SER A 44 -6.03 6.25 27.12
N MET A 45 -5.20 6.35 28.17
CA MET A 45 -4.88 5.22 29.07
C MET A 45 -5.27 5.54 30.52
N VAL A 46 -5.68 4.52 31.27
CA VAL A 46 -5.93 4.60 32.71
C VAL A 46 -4.89 3.77 33.45
N ILE A 47 -4.19 4.38 34.42
CA ILE A 47 -3.27 3.68 35.32
C ILE A 47 -3.80 3.84 36.75
N GLY A 48 -4.29 2.75 37.34
CA GLY A 48 -5.01 2.80 38.62
C GLY A 48 -6.31 3.60 38.49
N ASP A 49 -6.46 4.65 39.30
CA ASP A 49 -7.59 5.61 39.27
C ASP A 49 -7.29 6.86 38.41
N LYS A 50 -6.13 6.94 37.76
CA LYS A 50 -5.74 8.14 37.00
C LYS A 50 -5.98 7.97 35.51
N PHE A 51 -6.75 8.89 34.92
CA PHE A 51 -6.99 8.98 33.49
C PHE A 51 -5.96 9.88 32.81
N TYR A 52 -5.34 9.36 31.75
CA TYR A 52 -4.41 10.07 30.89
C TYR A 52 -5.03 10.18 29.49
N GLY A 53 -5.68 11.31 29.22
CA GLY A 53 -6.49 11.49 28.01
C GLY A 53 -5.71 11.57 26.71
N ARG A 54 -4.39 11.81 26.76
CA ARG A 54 -3.51 11.86 25.58
C ARG A 54 -2.09 11.43 25.95
N THR A 55 -1.74 10.18 25.72
CA THR A 55 -0.35 9.72 25.83
C THR A 55 0.15 9.27 24.47
N LEU A 56 1.38 9.65 24.14
CA LEU A 56 2.10 9.11 22.99
C LEU A 56 2.65 7.74 23.38
N CYS A 57 2.29 6.71 22.62
CA CYS A 57 2.85 5.37 22.77
C CYS A 57 3.89 5.17 21.67
N ASP A 58 5.16 5.24 22.05
CA ASP A 58 6.25 4.76 21.22
C ASP A 58 6.43 3.26 21.55
N LEU A 59 6.37 2.38 20.55
CA LEU A 59 6.53 0.92 20.70
C LEU A 59 8.00 0.52 20.74
#